data_AF-A0A9D6WYC4-F1
#
_entry.id   AF-A0A9D6WYC4-F1
#
_cell.length_a   1.000
_cell.length_b   1.000
_cell.length_c   1.000
_cell.angle_alpha   90.00
_cell.angle_beta   90.00
_cell.angle_gamma   90.00
#
_symmetry.space_group_name_H-M   'P 1'
#
loop_
_entity.id
_entity.type
_entity.pdbx_description
1 polymer ?
#
loop_
_entity_poly.entity_id
_entity_poly.type
_entity_poly.pdbx_seq_one_letter_code
_entity_poly.pdbx_strand_id
1 'polypeptide(L)'
;MRKRLPGKPGPLEVPCPLTIGRLARAAGVGVETVRYYQSRGLLRVPVANGGFRIYPAATVHRIAFIKRAQVLGFTLDEVRSLLDLEDGRNRRAIQSVAQARLDQIENKLSDLQRMRGALSDLLHRCKQTGPAQACPIIETLAGGSSPA
;
A
#
# COMPACT_ATOMS: atom_id res chain seq x y z
N MET A 1 24.24 -10.71 30.99
CA MET A 1 23.55 -11.76 30.20
C MET A 1 22.79 -11.13 29.03
N ARG A 2 23.38 -11.12 27.82
CA ARG A 2 22.73 -10.54 26.63
C ARG A 2 21.84 -11.62 26.00
N LYS A 3 20.52 -11.49 26.16
CA LYS A 3 19.54 -12.37 25.48
C LYS A 3 19.75 -12.24 23.97
N ARG A 4 20.23 -13.32 23.33
CA ARG A 4 20.25 -13.45 21.86
C ARG A 4 18.81 -13.32 21.36
N LEU A 5 18.54 -12.29 20.57
CA LEU A 5 17.34 -12.21 19.74
C LEU A 5 17.40 -13.35 18.71
N PRO A 6 16.29 -14.06 18.42
CA PRO A 6 16.28 -15.06 17.36
C PRO A 6 16.53 -14.35 16.02
N GLY A 7 17.60 -14.75 15.34
CA GLY A 7 17.98 -14.23 14.03
C GLY A 7 16.84 -14.39 13.02
N LYS A 8 16.64 -13.37 12.17
CA LYS A 8 15.72 -13.46 11.04
C LYS A 8 16.11 -14.68 10.18
N PRO A 9 15.18 -15.59 9.87
CA PRO A 9 15.51 -16.71 8.99
C PRO A 9 15.86 -16.16 7.60
N GLY A 10 17.00 -16.63 7.07
CA GLY A 10 17.44 -16.34 5.71
C GLY A 10 16.54 -16.98 4.65
N PRO A 11 16.72 -16.65 3.36
CA PRO A 11 15.73 -16.91 2.31
C PRO A 11 15.48 -18.38 1.92
N LEU A 12 16.14 -19.37 2.53
CA LEU A 12 16.23 -20.72 1.95
C LEU A 12 15.74 -21.89 2.82
N GLU A 13 15.21 -21.66 4.03
CA GLU A 13 14.73 -22.78 4.86
C GLU A 13 13.39 -22.45 5.51
N VAL A 14 12.33 -22.48 4.70
CA VAL A 14 10.95 -22.48 5.20
C VAL A 14 10.47 -23.94 5.23
N PRO A 15 10.26 -24.56 6.41
CA PRO A 15 9.86 -25.96 6.47
C PRO A 15 8.47 -26.16 5.86
N CYS A 16 8.39 -27.01 4.83
CA CYS A 16 7.12 -27.50 4.29
C CYS A 16 6.63 -28.68 5.17
N PRO A 17 5.33 -28.80 5.51
CA PRO A 17 4.18 -27.99 5.08
C PRO A 17 3.83 -26.80 6.01
N LEU A 18 3.46 -25.66 5.42
CA LEU A 18 2.98 -24.49 6.18
C LEU A 18 1.46 -24.51 6.31
N THR A 19 0.95 -24.50 7.54
CA THR A 19 -0.45 -24.12 7.82
C THR A 19 -0.63 -22.61 7.65
N ILE A 20 -1.87 -22.12 7.56
CA ILE A 20 -2.13 -20.67 7.40
C ILE A 20 -1.48 -19.82 8.49
N GLY A 21 -1.46 -20.30 9.75
CA GLY A 21 -0.81 -19.62 10.86
C GLY A 21 0.72 -19.58 10.73
N ARG A 22 1.33 -20.69 10.28
CA ARG A 22 2.79 -20.74 10.02
C ARG A 22 3.17 -19.88 8.82
N LEU A 23 2.35 -19.88 7.76
CA LEU A 23 2.51 -19.01 6.60
C LEU A 23 2.46 -17.54 7.00
N ALA A 24 1.43 -17.13 7.75
CA ALA A 24 1.26 -15.76 8.20
C ALA A 24 2.47 -15.29 9.03
N ARG A 25 2.94 -16.13 9.96
CA ARG A 25 4.14 -15.86 10.75
C ARG A 25 5.40 -15.75 9.87
N ALA A 26 5.60 -16.69 8.94
CA ALA A 26 6.76 -16.69 8.04
C ALA A 26 6.79 -15.47 7.11
N ALA A 27 5.62 -14.99 6.67
CA ALA A 27 5.48 -13.81 5.83
C ALA A 27 5.40 -12.49 6.62
N GLY A 28 5.39 -12.54 7.96
CA GLY A 28 5.27 -11.37 8.83
C GLY A 28 3.96 -10.61 8.62
N VAL A 29 2.84 -11.34 8.53
CA VAL A 29 1.48 -10.80 8.40
C VAL A 29 0.52 -11.50 9.37
N GLY A 30 -0.67 -10.92 9.57
CA GLY A 30 -1.75 -11.59 10.29
C GLY A 30 -2.41 -12.68 9.44
N VAL A 31 -3.06 -13.65 10.07
CA VAL A 31 -3.85 -14.68 9.38
C VAL A 31 -5.00 -14.05 8.58
N GLU A 32 -5.63 -13.02 9.14
CA GLU A 32 -6.66 -12.24 8.45
C GLU A 32 -6.12 -11.57 7.18
N THR A 33 -4.89 -11.08 7.17
CA THR A 33 -4.25 -10.53 5.96
C THR A 33 -4.08 -11.60 4.87
N VAL A 34 -3.70 -12.82 5.25
CA VAL A 34 -3.61 -13.94 4.30
C VAL A 34 -4.99 -14.26 3.73
N ARG A 35 -6.02 -14.35 4.57
CA ARG A 35 -7.41 -14.57 4.13
C ARG A 35 -7.92 -13.45 3.24
N TYR A 36 -7.58 -12.21 3.56
CA TYR A 36 -7.94 -11.04 2.77
C TYR A 36 -7.31 -11.08 1.38
N TYR A 37 -6.03 -11.44 1.27
CA TYR A 37 -5.41 -11.62 -0.04
C TYR A 37 -6.01 -12.79 -0.82
N GLN A 38 -6.48 -13.85 -0.15
CA GLN A 38 -7.20 -14.95 -0.79
C GLN A 38 -8.58 -14.52 -1.32
N SER A 39 -9.37 -13.80 -0.53
CA SER A 39 -10.69 -13.32 -0.97
C SER A 39 -10.57 -12.32 -2.12
N ARG A 40 -9.48 -11.56 -2.18
CA ARG A 40 -9.11 -10.69 -3.30
C ARG A 40 -8.41 -11.43 -4.44
N GLY A 41 -8.33 -12.76 -4.44
CA GLY A 41 -7.75 -13.56 -5.54
C GLY A 41 -6.24 -13.36 -5.77
N LEU A 42 -5.52 -12.74 -4.84
CA LEU A 42 -4.08 -12.50 -4.95
C LEU A 42 -3.27 -13.72 -4.54
N LEU A 43 -3.82 -14.58 -3.70
CA LEU A 43 -3.23 -15.84 -3.28
C LEU A 43 -4.17 -16.99 -3.63
N ARG A 44 -3.60 -18.06 -4.19
CA ARG A 44 -4.32 -19.31 -4.40
C ARG A 44 -4.73 -19.91 -3.05
N VAL A 45 -5.96 -20.39 -2.95
CA VAL A 45 -6.43 -21.19 -1.82
C VAL A 45 -6.11 -22.66 -2.12
N PRO A 46 -5.24 -23.33 -1.34
CA PRO A 46 -4.98 -24.74 -1.52
C PRO A 46 -6.22 -25.59 -1.20
N VAL A 47 -6.31 -26.75 -1.85
CA VAL A 47 -7.27 -27.79 -1.46
C VAL A 47 -6.94 -28.24 -0.03
N ALA A 48 -7.96 -28.50 0.77
CA ALA A 48 -7.75 -29.03 2.11
C ALA A 48 -7.14 -30.44 2.02
N ASN A 49 -6.10 -30.71 2.82
CA ASN A 49 -5.56 -32.04 3.00
C ASN A 49 -6.00 -32.53 4.39
N GLY A 50 -7.11 -33.27 4.42
CA GLY A 50 -7.83 -33.57 5.66
C GLY A 50 -8.42 -32.31 6.30
N GLY A 51 -8.12 -32.05 7.57
CA GLY A 51 -8.67 -30.93 8.35
C GLY A 51 -7.96 -29.58 8.19
N PHE A 52 -6.86 -29.50 7.42
CA PHE A 52 -6.08 -28.26 7.28
C PHE A 52 -5.59 -28.00 5.85
N ARG A 53 -5.35 -26.73 5.54
CA ARG A 53 -4.75 -26.28 4.26
C ARG A 53 -3.25 -26.16 4.40
N ILE A 54 -2.53 -26.66 3.40
CA ILE A 54 -1.07 -26.62 3.31
C ILE A 54 -0.67 -25.63 2.22
N TYR A 55 0.22 -24.70 2.56
CA TYR A 55 0.75 -23.70 1.66
C TYR A 55 2.20 -24.01 1.29
N PRO A 56 2.57 -23.86 0.01
CA PRO A 56 3.97 -23.98 -0.42
C PRO A 56 4.77 -22.78 0.08
N ALA A 57 6.08 -22.97 0.29
CA ALA A 57 7.00 -21.91 0.70
C ALA A 57 7.00 -20.71 -0.25
N ALA A 58 6.78 -20.93 -1.55
CA ALA A 58 6.62 -19.88 -2.56
C ALA A 58 5.53 -18.83 -2.20
N THR A 59 4.51 -19.23 -1.43
CA THR A 59 3.46 -18.31 -0.95
C THR A 59 4.02 -17.20 -0.07
N VAL A 60 5.09 -17.46 0.69
CA VAL A 60 5.77 -16.44 1.51
C VAL A 60 6.36 -15.35 0.61
N HIS A 61 7.02 -15.73 -0.47
CA HIS A 61 7.59 -14.79 -1.44
C HIS A 61 6.50 -13.96 -2.14
N ARG A 62 5.38 -14.60 -2.48
CA ARG A 62 4.23 -13.91 -3.07
C ARG A 62 3.61 -12.88 -2.12
N ILE A 63 3.44 -13.22 -0.84
CA ILE A 63 3.00 -12.25 0.18
C ILE A 63 4.00 -11.10 0.30
N ALA A 64 5.30 -11.39 0.32
CA ALA A 64 6.33 -10.35 0.40
C ALA A 64 6.31 -9.44 -0.84
N PHE A 65 6.02 -9.97 -2.03
CA PHE A 65 5.81 -9.20 -3.25
C PHE A 65 4.64 -8.23 -3.10
N ILE A 66 3.46 -8.74 -2.69
CA ILE A 66 2.26 -7.92 -2.48
C ILE A 66 2.56 -6.78 -1.51
N LYS A 67 3.20 -7.07 -0.37
CA LYS A 67 3.55 -6.04 0.62
C LYS A 67 4.47 -4.95 0.05
N ARG A 68 5.52 -5.34 -0.68
CA ARG A 68 6.44 -4.35 -1.28
C ARG A 68 5.73 -3.46 -2.30
N ALA A 69 4.84 -4.04 -3.10
CA ALA A 69 4.06 -3.27 -4.07
C ALA A 69 3.08 -2.30 -3.37
N GLN A 70 2.41 -2.72 -2.29
CA GLN A 70 1.56 -1.83 -1.50
C GLN A 70 2.34 -0.67 -0.86
N VAL A 71 3.59 -0.89 -0.43
CA VAL A 71 4.47 0.18 0.09
C VAL A 71 4.78 1.23 -0.98
N LEU A 72 4.90 0.83 -2.25
CA LEU A 72 5.05 1.74 -3.38
C LEU A 72 3.72 2.38 -3.82
N GLY A 73 2.65 2.11 -3.09
CA GLY A 73 1.32 2.68 -3.33
C GLY A 73 0.48 1.93 -4.35
N PHE A 74 0.95 0.82 -4.93
CA PHE A 74 0.12 0.06 -5.86
C PHE A 74 -1.16 -0.41 -5.17
N THR A 75 -2.28 -0.25 -5.87
CA THR A 75 -3.57 -0.81 -5.48
C THR A 75 -3.53 -2.34 -5.60
N LEU A 76 -4.40 -3.03 -4.88
CA LEU A 76 -4.43 -4.50 -4.96
C LEU A 76 -4.73 -5.03 -6.36
N ASP A 77 -5.48 -4.28 -7.16
CA ASP A 77 -5.82 -4.68 -8.52
C ASP A 77 -4.61 -4.52 -9.46
N GLU A 78 -3.82 -3.45 -9.30
CA GLU A 78 -2.52 -3.30 -9.98
C GLU A 78 -1.52 -4.38 -9.53
N VAL A 79 -1.49 -4.70 -8.23
CA VAL A 79 -0.65 -5.79 -7.70
C VAL A 79 -1.03 -7.13 -8.34
N ARG A 80 -2.33 -7.38 -8.58
CA ARG A 80 -2.76 -8.58 -9.30
C ARG A 80 -2.17 -8.62 -10.71
N SER A 81 -2.29 -7.52 -11.46
CA SER A 81 -1.69 -7.42 -12.80
C SER A 81 -0.18 -7.65 -12.78
N LEU A 82 0.52 -7.13 -11.76
CA LEU A 82 1.96 -7.36 -11.61
C LEU A 82 2.29 -8.81 -11.25
N LEU A 83 1.44 -9.49 -10.47
CA LEU A 83 1.60 -10.90 -10.14
C LEU A 83 1.39 -11.80 -11.36
N ASP A 84 0.53 -11.41 -12.31
CA ASP A 84 0.35 -12.13 -13.57
C ASP A 84 1.56 -11.96 -14.52
N LEU A 85 2.39 -10.94 -14.26
CA LEU A 85 3.62 -10.61 -14.99
C LEU A 85 4.88 -10.98 -14.19
N GLU A 86 4.76 -11.78 -13.12
CA GLU A 86 5.85 -12.03 -12.17
C GLU A 86 7.03 -12.81 -12.75
N ASP A 87 6.87 -13.42 -13.93
CA ASP A 87 7.95 -14.06 -14.68
C ASP A 87 8.97 -13.06 -15.25
N GLY A 88 8.66 -11.76 -15.21
CA GLY A 88 9.54 -10.67 -15.64
C GLY A 88 9.79 -10.60 -17.15
N ARG A 89 9.12 -11.44 -17.95
CA ARG A 89 9.39 -11.56 -19.39
C ARG A 89 8.75 -10.43 -20.17
N ASN A 90 7.58 -9.98 -19.76
CA ASN A 90 6.87 -8.88 -20.41
C ASN A 90 7.23 -7.52 -19.80
N ARG A 91 8.48 -7.09 -20.03
CA ARG A 91 9.02 -5.83 -19.50
C ARG A 91 8.18 -4.61 -19.86
N ARG A 92 7.62 -4.57 -21.08
CA ARG A 92 6.77 -3.45 -21.53
C ARG A 92 5.49 -3.33 -20.71
N ALA A 93 4.81 -4.44 -20.46
CA ALA A 93 3.60 -4.43 -19.63
C ALA A 93 3.92 -4.03 -18.18
N ILE A 94 5.01 -4.56 -17.62
CA ILE A 94 5.46 -4.20 -16.25
C ILE A 94 5.77 -2.70 -16.16
N GLN A 95 6.51 -2.16 -17.13
CA GLN A 95 6.81 -0.73 -17.21
C GLN A 95 5.54 0.11 -17.34
N SER A 96 4.57 -0.31 -18.14
CA SER A 96 3.30 0.40 -18.30
C SER A 96 2.52 0.50 -16.98
N VAL A 97 2.46 -0.58 -16.19
CA VAL A 97 1.78 -0.56 -14.88
C VAL A 97 2.52 0.36 -13.90
N ALA A 98 3.86 0.29 -13.88
CA ALA A 98 4.67 1.14 -13.02
C ALA A 98 4.56 2.63 -13.39
N GLN A 99 4.61 2.95 -14.69
CA GLN A 99 4.49 4.32 -15.19
C GLN A 99 3.12 4.90 -14.85
N ALA A 100 2.03 4.16 -15.11
CA ALA A 100 0.69 4.61 -14.77
C ALA A 100 0.56 4.93 -13.27
N ARG A 101 1.22 4.15 -12.41
CA ARG A 101 1.22 4.42 -10.97
C ARG A 101 2.04 5.67 -10.61
N LEU A 102 3.19 5.86 -11.26
CA LEU A 102 4.01 7.06 -11.08
C LEU A 102 3.22 8.32 -11.48
N ASP A 103 2.56 8.29 -12.63
CA ASP A 103 1.75 9.43 -13.13
C ASP A 103 0.62 9.78 -12.15
N GLN A 104 -0.05 8.78 -11.56
CA GLN A 104 -1.07 9.00 -10.52
C GLN A 104 -0.49 9.67 -9.27
N ILE A 105 0.71 9.26 -8.85
CA ILE A 105 1.40 9.85 -7.68
C ILE A 105 1.77 11.30 -7.97
N GLU A 106 2.32 11.58 -9.16
CA GLU A 106 2.70 12.94 -9.58
C GLU A 106 1.50 13.87 -9.67
N ASN A 107 0.39 13.40 -10.25
CA ASN A 107 -0.86 14.14 -10.29
C ASN A 107 -1.38 14.45 -8.88
N LYS A 108 -1.37 13.46 -7.97
CA LYS A 108 -1.80 13.67 -6.59
C LYS A 108 -0.89 14.65 -5.85
N LEU A 109 0.41 14.61 -6.10
CA LEU A 109 1.36 15.54 -5.51
C LEU A 109 1.08 16.98 -5.97
N SER A 110 0.83 17.18 -7.27
CA SER A 110 0.45 18.48 -7.84
C SER A 110 -0.83 19.03 -7.20
N ASP A 111 -1.86 18.19 -7.05
CA ASP A 111 -3.10 18.57 -6.37
C ASP A 111 -2.86 18.99 -4.91
N LEU A 112 -2.10 18.20 -4.18
CA LEU A 112 -1.78 18.47 -2.78
C LEU A 112 -0.95 19.76 -2.63
N GLN A 113 -0.05 20.04 -3.57
CA GLN A 113 0.72 21.29 -3.58
C GLN A 113 -0.18 22.51 -3.81
N ARG A 114 -1.15 22.43 -4.74
CA ARG A 114 -2.14 23.49 -4.97
C ARG A 114 -3.01 23.74 -3.75
N MET A 115 -3.55 22.68 -3.15
CA MET A 115 -4.35 22.79 -1.92
C MET A 115 -3.55 23.39 -0.76
N ARG A 116 -2.28 22.97 -0.60
CA ARG A 116 -1.37 23.52 0.41
C ARG A 116 -1.13 25.01 0.20
N GLY A 117 -0.92 25.44 -1.04
CA GLY A 117 -0.76 26.87 -1.38
C GLY A 117 -1.97 27.68 -0.97
N ALA A 118 -3.16 27.29 -1.44
CA ALA A 118 -4.42 27.96 -1.11
C ALA A 118 -4.66 28.05 0.41
N LEU A 119 -4.46 26.96 1.14
CA LEU A 119 -4.59 26.96 2.61
C LEU A 119 -3.56 27.86 3.29
N SER A 120 -2.33 27.87 2.79
CA SER A 120 -1.25 28.70 3.34
C SER A 120 -1.56 30.19 3.17
N ASP A 121 -2.09 30.59 2.00
CA ASP A 121 -2.48 31.96 1.70
C ASP A 121 -3.66 32.42 2.57
N LEU A 122 -4.67 31.56 2.73
CA LEU A 122 -5.82 31.86 3.60
C LEU A 122 -5.40 32.00 5.06
N LEU A 123 -4.49 31.14 5.55
CA LEU A 123 -3.92 31.26 6.90
C LEU A 123 -3.11 32.55 7.06
N HIS A 124 -2.35 32.95 6.03
CA HIS A 124 -1.58 34.19 6.08
C HIS A 124 -2.48 35.42 6.17
N ARG A 125 -3.53 35.48 5.33
CA ARG A 125 -4.53 36.56 5.36
C ARG A 125 -5.24 36.61 6.71
N CYS A 126 -5.71 35.48 7.20
CA CYS A 126 -6.40 35.41 8.50
C CYS A 126 -5.54 35.90 9.67
N LYS A 127 -4.22 35.68 9.64
CA LYS A 127 -3.30 36.19 10.67
C LYS A 127 -3.10 37.70 10.61
N GLN A 128 -3.29 38.31 9.44
CA GLN A 128 -3.17 39.76 9.24
C GLN A 128 -4.49 40.49 9.50
N THR A 129 -5.61 39.77 9.48
CA THR A 129 -6.94 40.27 9.80
C THR A 129 -7.07 40.58 11.29
N GLY A 130 -7.51 41.79 11.62
CA GLY A 130 -7.76 42.20 13.01
C GLY A 130 -9.04 41.58 13.60
N PRO A 131 -9.19 41.56 14.94
CA PRO A 131 -10.30 40.89 15.63
C PRO A 131 -11.70 41.45 15.33
N ALA A 132 -11.78 42.65 14.73
CA ALA A 132 -13.05 43.28 14.33
C ALA A 132 -13.45 42.98 12.87
N GLN A 133 -12.64 42.25 12.11
CA GLN A 133 -12.89 41.90 10.71
C GLN A 133 -13.31 40.43 10.59
N ALA A 134 -14.11 40.11 9.57
CA ALA A 134 -14.54 38.75 9.31
C ALA A 134 -13.37 37.85 8.87
N CYS A 135 -13.46 36.56 9.21
CA CYS A 135 -12.39 35.59 8.94
C CYS A 135 -12.30 35.26 7.45
N PRO A 136 -11.18 35.56 6.77
CA PRO A 136 -11.04 35.32 5.32
C PRO A 136 -11.19 33.85 4.91
N ILE A 137 -10.86 32.92 5.82
CA ILE A 137 -11.04 31.48 5.58
C ILE A 137 -12.52 31.15 5.43
N ILE A 138 -13.36 31.61 6.36
CA ILE A 138 -14.80 31.34 6.37
C ILE A 138 -15.47 32.04 5.19
N GLU A 139 -15.10 33.28 4.90
CA GLU A 139 -15.62 34.02 3.74
C GLU A 139 -15.34 33.27 2.43
N THR A 140 -14.10 32.79 2.24
CA THR A 140 -13.72 32.05 1.03
C THR A 140 -14.52 30.74 0.90
N LEU A 141 -14.70 30.00 2.00
CA LEU A 141 -15.47 28.75 2.01
C LEU A 141 -16.98 28.96 1.85
N ALA A 142 -17.51 30.07 2.35
CA ALA A 142 -18.91 30.47 2.18
C ALA A 142 -19.22 31.02 0.78
N GLY A 143 -18.22 31.09 -0.12
CA GLY A 143 -18.37 31.56 -1.50
C GLY A 143 -18.21 33.07 -1.68
N GLY A 144 -17.72 33.79 -0.68
CA GLY A 144 -17.62 35.26 -0.66
C GLY A 144 -16.51 35.86 -1.52
N SER A 145 -15.44 35.11 -1.80
CA SER A 145 -14.38 35.52 -2.72
C SER A 145 -13.33 34.41 -2.85
N SER A 146 -13.31 33.70 -3.98
CA SER A 146 -12.16 32.86 -4.34
C SER A 146 -11.01 33.78 -4.74
N PRO A 147 -9.83 33.73 -4.11
CA PRO A 147 -8.64 34.31 -4.73
C PRO A 147 -8.30 33.48 -5.97
N ALA A 148 -8.22 34.15 -7.12
CA ALA A 148 -7.66 33.62 -8.35
C ALA A 148 -6.13 33.45 -8.23
#